data_AF-A0AA35R7S9-F1
#
_entry.id   AF-A0AA35R7S9-F1
#
_cell.length_a   1.000
_cell.length_b   1.000
_cell.length_c   1.000
_cell.angle_alpha   90.00
_cell.angle_beta   90.00
_cell.angle_gamma   90.00
#
_symmetry.space_group_name_H-M   'P 1'
#
loop_
_entity.id
_entity.type
_entity.pdbx_description
1 polymer ?
#
loop_
_entity_poly.entity_id
_entity_poly.type
_entity_poly.pdbx_seq_one_letter_code
_entity_poly.pdbx_strand_id
1 'polypeptide(L)'
;MPRMSQVGEKRGVEYLDAIRKLNGGVKDDDPKITVGFGYYFFLIVVIVLNLAIVKTAISQEVYAQTGFEEFSVGNLPKDWEVIGGDFEVSGDTVKTDKKALAILGGGDGDGLGVPIETENPIISVEFWVYIEGGGRSFNLKVATADGIGENTGCTYINWDAGIVRLYDGAAWQLIGDFETDTWKYVRVIADVGKSEFDFYVGDDRNDALGTKPEKGLPFRNAALGPVAKWVAFYTWGITAPGYVDDLLIYEGADPLDLAVDPNGKLTTLWGHVKQGL
;
A
#
# COMPACT_ATOMS: atom_id res chain seq x y z
N MET A 1 25.57 -27.07 -61.98
CA MET A 1 24.32 -27.60 -62.61
C MET A 1 23.84 -28.76 -61.74
N PRO A 2 22.54 -28.91 -61.39
CA PRO A 2 21.34 -28.61 -62.20
C PRO A 2 20.26 -27.73 -61.52
N ARG A 3 19.23 -27.40 -62.32
CA ARG A 3 18.01 -26.61 -62.03
C ARG A 3 16.89 -27.47 -61.39
N MET A 4 16.15 -26.88 -60.44
CA MET A 4 14.75 -27.14 -60.06
C MET A 4 14.25 -25.90 -59.30
N SER A 5 13.01 -25.41 -59.35
CA SER A 5 11.84 -25.70 -60.17
C SER A 5 10.89 -24.48 -60.06
N GLN A 6 10.27 -24.10 -61.17
CA GLN A 6 9.25 -23.06 -61.29
C GLN A 6 7.89 -23.58 -60.80
N VAL A 7 7.59 -23.48 -59.50
CA VAL A 7 6.25 -23.83 -58.96
C VAL A 7 5.63 -22.70 -58.10
N GLY A 8 6.39 -21.68 -57.69
CA GLY A 8 5.87 -20.60 -56.83
C GLY A 8 5.10 -19.48 -57.52
N GLU A 9 5.32 -19.26 -58.83
CA GLU A 9 4.85 -18.03 -59.50
C GLU A 9 3.38 -18.08 -59.95
N LYS A 10 2.77 -19.27 -60.04
CA LYS A 10 1.38 -19.41 -60.51
C LYS A 10 0.31 -19.18 -59.43
N ARG A 11 0.64 -19.27 -58.13
CA ARG A 11 -0.35 -19.03 -57.05
C ARG A 11 -0.47 -17.57 -56.62
N GLY A 12 0.54 -16.74 -56.91
CA GLY A 12 0.51 -15.31 -56.57
C GLY A 12 -0.42 -14.48 -57.48
N VAL A 13 -0.56 -14.88 -58.75
CA VAL A 13 -1.37 -14.14 -59.72
C VAL A 13 -2.87 -14.37 -59.51
N GLU A 14 -3.30 -15.57 -59.11
CA GLU A 14 -4.72 -15.86 -58.83
C GLU A 14 -5.25 -15.14 -57.57
N TYR A 15 -4.40 -14.94 -56.56
CA TYR A 15 -4.81 -14.22 -55.33
C TYR A 15 -4.96 -12.70 -55.57
N LEU A 16 -4.09 -12.12 -56.40
CA LEU A 16 -4.17 -10.70 -56.76
C LEU A 16 -5.36 -10.40 -57.69
N ASP A 17 -5.73 -11.32 -58.56
CA ASP A 17 -6.89 -11.15 -59.46
C ASP A 17 -8.24 -11.32 -58.73
N ALA A 18 -8.27 -12.14 -57.68
CA ALA A 18 -9.44 -12.24 -56.77
C ALA A 18 -9.65 -10.96 -55.94
N ILE A 19 -8.58 -10.33 -55.45
CA ILE A 19 -8.65 -9.04 -54.74
C ILE A 19 -9.07 -7.91 -55.70
N ARG A 20 -8.60 -7.94 -56.96
CA ARG A 20 -8.96 -6.93 -57.97
C ARG A 20 -10.43 -7.02 -58.39
N LYS A 21 -11.02 -8.23 -58.44
CA LYS A 21 -12.45 -8.43 -58.71
C LYS A 21 -13.35 -8.05 -57.53
N LEU A 22 -12.90 -8.21 -56.29
CA LEU A 22 -13.63 -7.72 -55.11
C LEU A 22 -13.63 -6.18 -55.03
N ASN A 23 -12.59 -5.52 -55.55
CA ASN A 23 -12.50 -4.05 -55.63
C ASN A 23 -13.03 -3.45 -56.95
N GLY A 24 -13.57 -4.28 -57.84
CA GLY A 24 -14.12 -3.87 -59.14
C GLY A 24 -15.47 -3.18 -59.02
N GLY A 25 -15.50 -2.00 -58.41
CA GLY A 25 -16.71 -1.20 -58.27
C GLY A 25 -16.54 0.16 -57.61
N VAL A 26 -15.33 0.55 -57.19
CA VAL A 26 -15.09 1.89 -56.66
C VAL A 26 -14.44 2.73 -57.75
N LYS A 27 -15.20 3.68 -58.31
CA LYS A 27 -14.68 4.71 -59.21
C LYS A 27 -13.73 5.62 -58.43
N ASP A 28 -12.55 5.86 -58.98
CA ASP A 28 -11.42 6.62 -58.38
C ASP A 28 -11.66 8.13 -58.17
N ASP A 29 -12.90 8.62 -58.25
CA ASP A 29 -13.20 10.05 -58.18
C ASP A 29 -14.01 10.47 -56.94
N ASP A 30 -14.16 9.58 -55.93
CA ASP A 30 -14.83 9.97 -54.68
C ASP A 30 -13.80 10.22 -53.55
N PRO A 31 -13.38 11.47 -53.30
CA PRO A 31 -12.41 11.82 -52.25
C PRO A 31 -12.88 11.46 -50.83
N LYS A 32 -14.12 10.96 -50.69
CA LYS A 32 -14.71 10.53 -49.42
C LYS A 32 -14.16 9.19 -48.93
N ILE A 33 -13.69 8.30 -49.82
CA ILE A 33 -13.28 6.94 -49.44
C ILE A 33 -11.85 6.93 -48.84
N THR A 34 -10.94 7.72 -49.39
CA THR A 34 -9.56 7.84 -48.91
C THR A 34 -9.47 8.58 -47.57
N VAL A 35 -10.39 9.53 -47.33
CA VAL A 35 -10.49 10.26 -46.07
C VAL A 35 -10.97 9.34 -44.93
N GLY A 36 -11.95 8.46 -45.20
CA GLY A 36 -12.47 7.54 -44.19
C GLY A 36 -11.40 6.57 -43.64
N PHE A 37 -10.57 6.00 -44.52
CA PHE A 37 -9.56 5.00 -44.10
C PHE A 37 -8.46 5.59 -43.21
N GLY A 38 -8.05 6.84 -43.47
CA GLY A 38 -7.09 7.57 -42.63
C GLY A 38 -7.64 7.87 -41.24
N TYR A 39 -8.92 8.26 -41.13
CA TYR A 39 -9.58 8.50 -39.85
C TYR A 39 -9.71 7.22 -39.01
N TYR A 40 -10.05 6.08 -39.61
CA TYR A 40 -10.12 4.80 -38.88
C TYR A 40 -8.76 4.34 -38.36
N PHE A 41 -7.70 4.49 -39.16
CA PHE A 41 -6.35 4.16 -38.72
C PHE A 41 -5.90 5.07 -37.57
N PHE A 42 -6.14 6.38 -37.68
CA PHE A 42 -5.81 7.33 -36.61
C PHE A 42 -6.60 7.05 -35.32
N LEU A 43 -7.88 6.70 -35.43
CA LEU A 43 -8.71 6.32 -34.28
C LEU A 43 -8.18 5.05 -33.59
N ILE A 44 -7.80 4.02 -34.36
CA ILE A 44 -7.21 2.79 -33.82
C ILE A 44 -5.87 3.08 -33.13
N VAL A 45 -5.01 3.89 -33.73
CA VAL A 45 -3.74 4.30 -33.13
C VAL A 45 -3.97 5.07 -31.83
N VAL A 46 -4.92 6.01 -31.80
CA VAL A 46 -5.29 6.75 -30.58
C VAL A 46 -5.87 5.83 -29.51
N ILE A 47 -6.73 4.86 -29.87
CA ILE A 47 -7.28 3.89 -28.91
C ILE A 47 -6.16 3.00 -28.35
N VAL A 48 -5.26 2.49 -29.20
CA VAL A 48 -4.14 1.64 -28.78
C VAL A 48 -3.12 2.43 -27.94
N LEU A 49 -2.83 3.69 -28.29
CA LEU A 49 -1.98 4.56 -27.47
C LEU A 49 -2.64 4.90 -26.13
N ASN A 50 -3.95 5.17 -26.08
CA ASN A 50 -4.66 5.36 -24.81
C ASN A 50 -4.63 4.08 -23.97
N LEU A 51 -4.84 2.91 -24.58
CA LEU A 51 -4.74 1.62 -23.86
C LEU A 51 -3.30 1.30 -23.39
N ALA A 52 -2.28 1.73 -24.14
CA ALA A 52 -0.87 1.60 -23.75
C ALA A 52 -0.46 2.60 -22.66
N ILE A 53 -1.03 3.80 -22.66
CA ILE A 53 -0.79 4.83 -21.62
C ILE A 53 -1.53 4.48 -20.31
N VAL A 54 -2.65 3.76 -20.38
CA VAL A 54 -3.47 3.38 -19.20
C VAL A 54 -2.88 2.21 -18.37
N LYS A 55 -1.76 1.58 -18.77
CA LYS A 55 -1.16 0.47 -18.01
C LYS A 55 0.35 0.58 -17.75
N THR A 56 0.77 1.75 -17.30
CA THR A 56 1.88 1.84 -16.32
C THR A 56 1.33 2.39 -15.00
N ALA A 57 0.24 1.79 -14.52
CA ALA A 57 0.02 1.80 -13.08
C ALA A 57 1.20 1.01 -12.49
N ILE A 58 2.16 1.73 -11.92
CA ILE A 58 3.18 1.12 -11.05
C ILE A 58 2.37 0.45 -9.96
N SER A 59 2.32 -0.89 -9.97
CA SER A 59 1.69 -1.63 -8.90
C SER A 59 2.49 -1.31 -7.64
N GLN A 60 1.89 -0.57 -6.70
CA GLN A 60 2.51 -0.33 -5.40
C GLN A 60 2.73 -1.68 -4.72
N GLU A 61 3.94 -1.93 -4.25
CA GLU A 61 4.24 -3.15 -3.50
C GLU A 61 3.58 -3.09 -2.12
N VAL A 62 2.98 -4.20 -1.71
CA VAL A 62 2.30 -4.35 -0.41
C VAL A 62 3.12 -5.30 0.46
N TYR A 63 3.63 -4.78 1.58
CA TYR A 63 4.46 -5.53 2.53
C TYR A 63 3.63 -6.24 3.59
N ALA A 64 2.51 -5.65 3.98
CA ALA A 64 1.56 -6.28 4.89
C ALA A 64 0.13 -5.85 4.54
N GLN A 65 -0.80 -6.80 4.61
CA GLN A 65 -2.24 -6.54 4.57
C GLN A 65 -2.92 -7.59 5.44
N THR A 66 -3.33 -7.21 6.65
CA THR A 66 -3.89 -8.16 7.62
C THR A 66 -4.90 -7.49 8.54
N GLY A 67 -6.04 -8.16 8.76
CA GLY A 67 -6.95 -7.90 9.88
C GLY A 67 -6.79 -8.93 10.99
N PHE A 68 -5.64 -9.61 11.03
CA PHE A 68 -5.18 -10.61 12.01
C PHE A 68 -5.97 -11.93 12.11
N GLU A 69 -7.00 -12.13 11.27
CA GLU A 69 -7.90 -13.28 11.36
C GLU A 69 -7.22 -14.62 11.03
N GLU A 70 -6.19 -14.60 10.20
CA GLU A 70 -5.39 -15.75 9.80
C GLU A 70 -4.50 -16.30 10.92
N PHE A 71 -4.26 -15.51 11.98
CA PHE A 71 -3.39 -15.90 13.09
C PHE A 71 -4.18 -16.49 14.25
N SER A 72 -3.58 -17.40 15.00
CA SER A 72 -4.20 -17.94 16.21
C SER A 72 -4.09 -16.93 17.36
N VAL A 73 -5.12 -16.86 18.21
CA VAL A 73 -5.08 -16.03 19.44
C VAL A 73 -3.88 -16.42 20.32
N GLY A 74 -3.26 -15.44 20.96
CA GLY A 74 -2.05 -15.59 21.78
C GLY A 74 -0.77 -15.84 20.97
N ASN A 75 -0.84 -15.77 19.63
CA ASN A 75 0.34 -15.91 18.77
C ASN A 75 0.54 -14.64 17.97
N LEU A 76 1.80 -14.36 17.64
CA LEU A 76 2.18 -13.25 16.79
C LEU A 76 2.19 -13.67 15.31
N PRO A 77 2.08 -12.71 14.37
CA PRO A 77 2.37 -12.94 12.97
C PRO A 77 3.77 -13.55 12.79
N LYS A 78 3.86 -14.63 12.01
CA LYS A 78 5.09 -15.45 11.94
C LYS A 78 6.27 -14.78 11.25
N ASP A 79 5.99 -13.90 10.30
CA ASP A 79 7.01 -13.27 9.46
C ASP A 79 7.45 -11.90 10.00
N TRP A 80 7.04 -11.57 11.21
CA TRP A 80 7.37 -10.30 11.87
C TRP A 80 8.51 -10.50 12.84
N GLU A 81 9.38 -9.50 12.95
CA GLU A 81 10.45 -9.51 13.94
C GLU A 81 9.92 -9.02 15.29
N VAL A 82 10.37 -9.66 16.36
CA VAL A 82 9.93 -9.40 17.74
C VAL A 82 11.14 -9.25 18.65
N ILE A 83 11.15 -8.17 19.44
CA ILE A 83 12.08 -7.96 20.54
C ILE A 83 11.22 -7.73 21.79
N GLY A 84 11.23 -8.69 22.71
CA GLY A 84 10.52 -8.59 23.99
C GLY A 84 9.02 -8.29 23.84
N GLY A 85 8.48 -7.60 24.83
CA GLY A 85 7.12 -7.06 24.85
C GLY A 85 6.03 -8.08 25.17
N ASP A 86 4.85 -7.54 25.48
CA ASP A 86 3.61 -8.30 25.65
C ASP A 86 2.70 -7.99 24.46
N PHE A 87 2.98 -8.70 23.37
CA PHE A 87 2.29 -8.57 22.09
C PHE A 87 1.56 -9.87 21.77
N GLU A 88 0.32 -9.79 21.33
CA GLU A 88 -0.42 -10.97 20.88
C GLU A 88 -1.52 -10.62 19.90
N VAL A 89 -1.94 -11.60 19.10
CA VAL A 89 -3.26 -11.52 18.47
C VAL A 89 -4.30 -11.85 19.53
N SER A 90 -5.18 -10.90 19.84
CA SER A 90 -6.22 -11.02 20.86
C SER A 90 -7.60 -11.06 20.22
N GLY A 91 -8.57 -11.67 20.90
CA GLY A 91 -9.99 -11.61 20.53
C GLY A 91 -10.86 -10.80 21.47
N ASP A 92 -10.26 -10.07 22.42
CA ASP A 92 -11.01 -9.36 23.47
C ASP A 92 -11.46 -7.96 23.02
N THR A 93 -10.56 -7.20 22.39
CA THR A 93 -10.83 -5.86 21.84
C THR A 93 -10.54 -5.86 20.35
N VAL A 94 -11.59 -5.75 19.52
CA VAL A 94 -11.55 -5.96 18.07
C VAL A 94 -12.43 -4.92 17.36
N LYS A 95 -12.09 -4.53 16.14
CA LYS A 95 -12.84 -3.48 15.42
C LYS A 95 -14.08 -4.03 14.74
N THR A 96 -13.89 -4.94 13.80
CA THR A 96 -14.96 -5.43 12.91
C THR A 96 -15.30 -6.90 13.12
N ASP A 97 -14.36 -7.73 13.59
CA ASP A 97 -14.55 -9.19 13.65
C ASP A 97 -14.08 -9.83 14.95
N LYS A 98 -13.08 -10.72 14.91
CA LYS A 98 -12.72 -11.59 16.04
C LYS A 98 -11.32 -11.37 16.54
N LYS A 99 -10.45 -10.70 15.78
CA LYS A 99 -9.05 -10.55 16.15
C LYS A 99 -8.50 -9.18 15.82
N ALA A 100 -7.59 -8.74 16.68
CA ALA A 100 -6.72 -7.59 16.48
C ALA A 100 -5.35 -7.89 17.08
N LEU A 101 -4.33 -7.14 16.68
CA LEU A 101 -3.05 -7.16 17.38
C LEU A 101 -3.20 -6.32 18.66
N ALA A 102 -3.01 -6.96 19.81
CA ALA A 102 -2.93 -6.33 21.11
C ALA A 102 -1.47 -6.04 21.47
N ILE A 103 -1.24 -4.83 21.98
CA ILE A 103 0.02 -4.36 22.54
C ILE A 103 -0.28 -4.00 23.99
N LEU A 104 -0.13 -4.99 24.87
CA LEU A 104 -0.59 -4.95 26.26
C LEU A 104 0.44 -4.33 27.20
N GLY A 105 1.71 -4.46 26.85
CA GLY A 105 2.82 -4.03 27.68
C GLY A 105 4.17 -4.23 26.99
N GLY A 106 5.24 -3.96 27.74
CA GLY A 106 6.60 -4.13 27.27
C GLY A 106 7.57 -3.19 27.97
N GLY A 107 8.84 -3.59 28.00
CA GLY A 107 9.92 -2.74 28.46
C GLY A 107 10.27 -1.65 27.44
N ASP A 108 11.09 -0.71 27.89
CA ASP A 108 11.69 0.28 26.99
C ASP A 108 12.66 -0.45 26.04
N GLY A 109 12.39 -0.38 24.73
CA GLY A 109 13.20 -1.11 23.75
C GLY A 109 12.48 -2.24 23.06
N ASP A 110 11.36 -2.71 23.63
CA ASP A 110 10.61 -3.81 23.05
C ASP A 110 9.84 -3.34 21.80
N GLY A 111 9.65 -4.24 20.85
CA GLY A 111 9.01 -3.93 19.59
C GLY A 111 8.64 -5.14 18.75
N LEU A 112 7.73 -4.89 17.82
CA LEU A 112 7.18 -5.84 16.88
C LEU A 112 7.13 -5.14 15.52
N GLY A 113 7.71 -5.72 14.46
CA GLY A 113 7.82 -5.02 13.19
C GLY A 113 7.82 -5.90 11.94
N VAL A 114 7.43 -5.28 10.84
CA VAL A 114 7.45 -5.84 9.47
C VAL A 114 8.72 -5.36 8.78
N PRO A 115 9.58 -6.28 8.29
CA PRO A 115 10.73 -5.91 7.47
C PRO A 115 10.27 -5.35 6.12
N ILE A 116 10.95 -4.31 5.65
CA ILE A 116 10.67 -3.64 4.38
C ILE A 116 11.92 -3.75 3.49
N GLU A 117 11.74 -4.33 2.31
CA GLU A 117 12.73 -4.32 1.25
C GLU A 117 12.17 -3.52 0.09
N THR A 118 12.72 -2.31 -0.14
CA THR A 118 12.17 -1.35 -1.10
C THR A 118 13.28 -0.50 -1.71
N GLU A 119 13.05 -0.03 -2.94
CA GLU A 119 13.83 1.07 -3.54
C GLU A 119 13.07 2.41 -3.46
N ASN A 120 11.83 2.40 -2.98
CA ASN A 120 10.95 3.55 -2.88
C ASN A 120 11.20 4.32 -1.57
N PRO A 121 11.46 5.63 -1.61
CA PRO A 121 11.67 6.42 -0.40
C PRO A 121 10.37 6.68 0.38
N ILE A 122 9.21 6.37 -0.18
CA ILE A 122 7.91 6.66 0.44
C ILE A 122 7.24 5.35 0.84
N ILE A 123 6.89 5.24 2.13
CA ILE A 123 6.08 4.15 2.68
C ILE A 123 4.82 4.72 3.30
N SER A 124 3.68 4.12 2.96
CA SER A 124 2.41 4.38 3.61
C SER A 124 2.06 3.25 4.57
N VAL A 125 1.52 3.63 5.73
CA VAL A 125 1.01 2.73 6.76
C VAL A 125 -0.42 3.16 7.09
N GLU A 126 -1.38 2.27 6.90
CA GLU A 126 -2.79 2.46 7.24
C GLU A 126 -3.21 1.39 8.25
N PHE A 127 -3.97 1.77 9.27
CA PHE A 127 -4.51 0.83 10.26
C PHE A 127 -5.61 1.50 11.07
N TRP A 128 -6.39 0.69 11.76
CA TRP A 128 -7.25 1.15 12.85
C TRP A 128 -6.56 0.95 14.18
N VAL A 129 -6.73 1.92 15.06
CA VAL A 129 -6.13 1.92 16.40
C VAL A 129 -7.17 2.21 17.47
N TYR A 130 -7.04 1.49 18.58
CA TYR A 130 -7.80 1.68 19.81
C TYR A 130 -6.84 1.81 20.98
N ILE A 131 -7.03 2.81 21.84
CA ILE A 131 -6.20 3.04 23.04
C ILE A 131 -7.10 2.97 24.26
N GLU A 132 -6.79 2.08 25.21
CA GLU A 132 -7.63 1.85 26.39
C GLU A 132 -7.33 2.87 27.50
N GLY A 133 -8.36 3.49 28.07
CA GLY A 133 -8.28 4.26 29.32
C GLY A 133 -7.38 5.49 29.33
N GLY A 134 -6.81 5.89 28.18
CA GLY A 134 -6.07 7.13 28.00
C GLY A 134 -4.71 7.21 28.70
N GLY A 135 -4.01 6.10 28.92
CA GLY A 135 -2.59 6.15 29.32
C GLY A 135 -1.65 6.35 28.12
N ARG A 136 -0.35 6.38 28.41
CA ARG A 136 0.69 6.26 27.36
C ARG A 136 0.65 4.86 26.79
N SER A 137 0.45 4.74 25.49
CA SER A 137 0.45 3.45 24.78
C SER A 137 1.75 3.26 23.98
N PHE A 138 1.69 2.48 22.90
CA PHE A 138 2.81 2.18 22.01
C PHE A 138 3.20 3.36 21.11
N ASN A 139 4.29 3.18 20.37
CA ASN A 139 4.79 4.09 19.37
C ASN A 139 4.76 3.42 17.99
N LEU A 140 4.38 4.16 16.94
CA LEU A 140 4.56 3.72 15.56
C LEU A 140 5.86 4.30 15.01
N LYS A 141 6.61 3.46 14.29
CA LYS A 141 7.82 3.82 13.57
C LYS A 141 7.76 3.34 12.12
N VAL A 142 8.16 4.20 11.20
CA VAL A 142 8.74 3.83 9.91
C VAL A 142 10.22 4.18 10.01
N ALA A 143 11.10 3.18 10.00
CA ALA A 143 12.50 3.32 10.41
C ALA A 143 13.48 2.92 9.32
N THR A 144 14.64 3.59 9.32
CA THR A 144 15.78 3.33 8.42
C THR A 144 16.98 2.66 9.08
N ALA A 145 16.92 2.53 10.41
CA ALA A 145 17.90 1.78 11.19
C ALA A 145 17.81 0.28 10.88
N ASP A 146 18.90 -0.45 11.16
CA ASP A 146 19.00 -1.88 10.86
C ASP A 146 18.16 -2.74 11.82
N GLY A 147 18.06 -2.37 13.10
CA GLY A 147 17.27 -3.11 14.09
C GLY A 147 15.95 -2.43 14.49
N ILE A 148 14.91 -3.22 14.75
CA ILE A 148 13.58 -2.70 15.14
C ILE A 148 13.57 -1.96 16.49
N GLY A 149 14.52 -2.29 17.38
CA GLY A 149 14.69 -1.65 18.69
C GLY A 149 15.34 -0.26 18.62
N GLU A 150 15.92 0.10 17.47
CA GLU A 150 16.57 1.39 17.29
C GLU A 150 15.55 2.51 17.06
N ASN A 151 15.93 3.73 17.44
CA ASN A 151 15.08 4.92 17.39
C ASN A 151 15.68 6.05 16.55
N THR A 152 16.58 5.69 15.63
CA THR A 152 17.31 6.61 14.78
C THR A 152 16.73 6.53 13.37
N GLY A 153 16.58 7.67 12.71
CA GLY A 153 16.08 7.80 11.35
C GLY A 153 14.68 7.24 11.17
N CYS A 154 13.72 7.67 12.00
CA CYS A 154 12.37 7.14 11.97
C CYS A 154 11.28 8.17 12.32
N THR A 155 10.04 7.85 11.91
CA THR A 155 8.87 8.42 12.59
C THR A 155 8.83 7.92 14.04
N TYR A 156 8.28 8.73 14.93
CA TYR A 156 8.16 8.37 16.34
C TYR A 156 6.85 8.93 16.91
N ILE A 157 5.75 8.30 16.50
CA ILE A 157 4.38 8.73 16.82
C ILE A 157 3.89 7.95 18.03
N ASN A 158 3.29 8.62 19.01
CA ASN A 158 2.83 8.02 20.27
C ASN A 158 1.43 8.51 20.62
N TRP A 159 0.63 7.62 21.20
CA TRP A 159 -0.64 7.94 21.85
C TRP A 159 -0.43 8.03 23.36
N ASP A 160 -0.88 9.13 23.97
CA ASP A 160 -0.76 9.38 25.41
C ASP A 160 -1.89 10.29 25.88
N ALA A 161 -2.61 9.93 26.94
CA ALA A 161 -3.49 10.88 27.65
C ALA A 161 -4.51 11.63 26.76
N GLY A 162 -5.11 10.94 25.79
CA GLY A 162 -6.12 11.52 24.91
C GLY A 162 -5.55 12.42 23.81
N ILE A 163 -4.24 12.34 23.54
CA ILE A 163 -3.59 13.02 22.42
C ILE A 163 -2.75 12.04 21.60
N VAL A 164 -2.50 12.43 20.36
CA VAL A 164 -1.46 11.86 19.51
C VAL A 164 -0.34 12.89 19.36
N ARG A 165 0.90 12.44 19.50
CA ARG A 165 2.09 13.28 19.50
C ARG A 165 3.25 12.60 18.77
N LEU A 166 4.26 13.36 18.40
CA LEU A 166 5.53 12.86 17.89
C LEU A 166 6.70 13.27 18.77
N TYR A 167 7.80 12.53 18.71
CA TYR A 167 9.08 12.97 19.28
C TYR A 167 10.07 13.29 18.15
N ASP A 168 10.50 14.55 18.05
CA ASP A 168 11.36 15.07 16.97
C ASP A 168 12.87 14.91 17.24
N GLY A 169 13.23 14.17 18.28
CA GLY A 169 14.62 13.99 18.74
C GLY A 169 15.00 14.89 19.91
N ALA A 170 14.30 16.00 20.10
CA ALA A 170 14.54 16.96 21.16
C ALA A 170 13.36 17.05 22.14
N ALA A 171 12.13 17.05 21.64
CA ALA A 171 10.93 17.22 22.45
C ALA A 171 9.72 16.49 21.86
N TRP A 172 8.72 16.28 22.72
CA TRP A 172 7.41 15.81 22.31
C TRP A 172 6.61 16.97 21.73
N GLN A 173 6.05 16.79 20.53
CA GLN A 173 5.21 17.76 19.83
C GLN A 173 3.81 17.18 19.65
N LEU A 174 2.78 17.97 19.97
CA LEU A 174 1.40 17.59 19.73
C LEU A 174 1.15 17.49 18.22
N ILE A 175 0.55 16.39 17.78
CA ILE A 175 -0.05 16.29 16.44
C ILE A 175 -1.52 16.71 16.53
N GLY A 176 -2.26 16.18 17.51
CA GLY A 176 -3.65 16.55 17.76
C GLY A 176 -4.28 15.77 18.91
N ASP A 177 -5.53 16.08 19.20
CA ASP A 177 -6.34 15.32 20.15
C ASP A 177 -6.68 13.93 19.59
N PHE A 178 -6.84 12.95 20.48
CA PHE A 178 -7.15 11.58 20.12
C PHE A 178 -8.11 10.98 21.15
N GLU A 179 -9.35 10.72 20.74
CA GLU A 179 -10.34 10.10 21.61
C GLU A 179 -9.97 8.64 21.91
N THR A 180 -9.91 8.31 23.20
CA THR A 180 -9.61 6.95 23.68
C THR A 180 -10.87 6.11 23.73
N ASP A 181 -10.69 4.81 23.93
CA ASP A 181 -11.80 3.86 24.08
C ASP A 181 -12.73 3.77 22.86
N THR A 182 -12.24 4.22 21.70
CA THR A 182 -12.89 4.10 20.40
C THR A 182 -11.85 3.76 19.34
N TRP A 183 -12.29 3.05 18.31
CA TRP A 183 -11.46 2.80 17.13
C TRP A 183 -11.38 4.06 16.28
N LYS A 184 -10.15 4.43 15.89
CA LYS A 184 -9.88 5.49 14.92
C LYS A 184 -9.06 4.92 13.77
N TYR A 185 -9.37 5.35 12.55
CA TYR A 185 -8.52 5.11 11.40
C TYR A 185 -7.32 6.06 11.45
N VAL A 186 -6.14 5.54 11.15
CA VAL A 186 -4.90 6.30 11.02
C VAL A 186 -4.21 5.95 9.71
N ARG A 187 -3.66 6.98 9.06
CA ARG A 187 -2.72 6.81 7.95
C ARG A 187 -1.50 7.68 8.14
N VAL A 188 -0.33 7.08 7.91
CA VAL A 188 0.96 7.75 7.94
C VAL A 188 1.62 7.58 6.59
N ILE A 189 2.03 8.69 5.97
CA ILE A 189 2.81 8.68 4.73
C ILE A 189 4.21 9.16 5.09
N ALA A 190 5.18 8.26 5.18
CA ALA A 190 6.55 8.57 5.53
C ALA A 190 7.40 8.76 4.27
N ASP A 191 7.89 9.98 4.04
CA ASP A 191 8.89 10.30 3.01
C ASP A 191 10.28 10.25 3.66
N VAL A 192 10.89 9.06 3.59
CA VAL A 192 12.21 8.79 4.16
C VAL A 192 13.28 9.67 3.53
N GLY A 193 13.16 9.95 2.23
CA GLY A 193 14.08 10.81 1.50
C GLY A 193 14.11 12.24 2.03
N LYS A 194 13.01 12.71 2.62
CA LYS A 194 12.91 14.03 3.29
C LYS A 194 13.00 13.97 4.81
N SER A 195 12.92 12.79 5.42
CA SER A 195 12.79 12.63 6.88
C SER A 195 11.56 13.35 7.44
N GLU A 196 10.46 13.29 6.69
CA GLU A 196 9.19 13.92 7.03
C GLU A 196 8.05 12.91 6.85
N PHE A 197 6.93 13.15 7.52
CA PHE A 197 5.71 12.36 7.31
C PHE A 197 4.44 13.23 7.35
N ASP A 198 3.41 12.74 6.68
CA ASP A 198 2.05 13.26 6.79
C ASP A 198 1.21 12.31 7.66
N PHE A 199 0.31 12.86 8.46
CA PHE A 199 -0.55 12.12 9.39
C PHE A 199 -2.04 12.42 9.17
N TYR A 200 -2.82 11.37 9.01
CA TYR A 200 -4.27 11.40 8.88
C TYR A 200 -4.89 10.62 10.04
N VAL A 201 -6.01 11.13 10.55
CA VAL A 201 -6.82 10.42 11.55
C VAL A 201 -8.30 10.72 11.33
N GLY A 202 -9.17 9.75 11.61
CA GLY A 202 -10.62 9.97 11.57
C GLY A 202 -11.42 8.76 12.04
N ASP A 203 -12.74 8.93 12.06
CA ASP A 203 -13.68 7.88 12.46
C ASP A 203 -14.05 6.94 11.31
N ASP A 204 -13.77 7.37 10.07
CA ASP A 204 -13.98 6.62 8.84
C ASP A 204 -12.76 6.78 7.92
N ARG A 205 -12.39 5.70 7.22
CA ARG A 205 -11.24 5.69 6.31
C ARG A 205 -11.40 6.68 5.17
N ASN A 206 -12.54 6.65 4.48
CA ASN A 206 -12.74 7.43 3.27
C ASN A 206 -12.85 8.92 3.60
N ASP A 207 -13.54 9.25 4.70
CA ASP A 207 -13.59 10.63 5.19
C ASP A 207 -12.19 11.12 5.57
N ALA A 208 -11.42 10.33 6.34
CA ALA A 208 -10.05 10.67 6.71
C ALA A 208 -9.15 10.89 5.49
N LEU A 209 -9.20 10.00 4.50
CA LEU A 209 -8.45 10.15 3.24
C LEU A 209 -8.87 11.38 2.42
N GLY A 210 -10.12 11.82 2.55
CA GLY A 210 -10.63 13.05 1.95
C GLY A 210 -10.27 14.33 2.72
N THR A 211 -9.80 14.22 3.96
CA THR A 211 -9.41 15.38 4.79
C THR A 211 -7.98 15.84 4.49
N LYS A 212 -7.66 17.07 4.96
CA LYS A 212 -6.29 17.58 4.91
C LYS A 212 -5.50 16.98 6.08
N PRO A 213 -4.39 16.26 5.83
CA PRO A 213 -3.55 15.75 6.91
C PRO A 213 -2.77 16.86 7.60
N GLU A 214 -2.22 16.53 8.77
CA GLU A 214 -1.08 17.24 9.33
C GLU A 214 0.16 16.89 8.51
N LYS A 215 0.81 17.88 7.90
CA LYS A 215 1.83 17.68 6.86
C LYS A 215 3.24 18.03 7.29
N GLY A 216 4.21 17.34 6.69
CA GLY A 216 5.63 17.67 6.84
C GLY A 216 6.10 17.58 8.30
N LEU A 217 5.52 16.65 9.05
CA LEU A 217 5.90 16.40 10.43
C LEU A 217 7.30 15.75 10.45
N PRO A 218 8.20 16.19 11.35
CA PRO A 218 9.59 15.74 11.30
C PRO A 218 9.72 14.31 11.83
N PHE A 219 10.65 13.54 11.25
CA PHE A 219 11.18 12.35 11.89
C PHE A 219 11.87 12.71 13.22
N ARG A 220 12.06 11.71 14.08
CA ARG A 220 12.84 11.86 15.32
C ARG A 220 14.26 12.33 15.08
N ASN A 221 14.83 12.00 13.93
CA ASN A 221 16.08 12.52 13.42
C ASN A 221 16.19 12.11 11.95
N ALA A 222 17.18 12.67 11.25
CA ALA A 222 17.40 12.38 9.84
C ALA A 222 17.50 10.87 9.57
N ALA A 223 16.86 10.44 8.49
CA ALA A 223 16.96 9.08 7.98
C ALA A 223 18.43 8.66 7.78
N LEU A 224 18.75 7.42 8.14
CA LEU A 224 20.09 6.85 8.00
C LEU A 224 20.39 6.35 6.58
N GLY A 225 19.36 6.28 5.75
CA GLY A 225 19.43 5.83 4.36
C GLY A 225 18.24 6.34 3.56
N PRO A 226 18.21 6.06 2.25
CA PRO A 226 17.20 6.62 1.35
C PRO A 226 15.84 5.91 1.43
N VAL A 227 15.75 4.78 2.14
CA VAL A 227 14.57 3.89 2.16
C VAL A 227 14.30 3.36 3.55
N ALA A 228 13.05 3.01 3.81
CA ALA A 228 12.66 2.33 5.04
C ALA A 228 13.19 0.89 5.05
N LYS A 229 13.48 0.40 6.26
CA LYS A 229 13.82 -1.01 6.53
C LYS A 229 12.79 -1.69 7.40
N TRP A 230 12.02 -0.91 8.16
CA TRP A 230 11.04 -1.44 9.11
C TRP A 230 9.83 -0.54 9.22
N VAL A 231 8.66 -1.17 9.36
CA VAL A 231 7.51 -0.57 10.03
C VAL A 231 7.30 -1.32 11.34
N ALA A 232 7.31 -0.62 12.47
CA ALA A 232 7.30 -1.26 13.78
C ALA A 232 6.40 -0.55 14.80
N PHE A 233 5.76 -1.35 15.64
CA PHE A 233 5.15 -0.94 16.88
C PHE A 233 6.16 -1.14 18.01
N TYR A 234 6.38 -0.11 18.82
CA TYR A 234 7.46 -0.07 19.79
C TYR A 234 6.98 0.45 21.15
N THR A 235 7.45 -0.14 22.24
CA THR A 235 7.05 0.28 23.59
C THR A 235 8.13 1.12 24.27
N TRP A 236 7.68 2.17 24.93
CA TRP A 236 8.48 2.98 25.84
C TRP A 236 7.57 3.57 26.91
N GLY A 237 7.74 3.17 28.17
CA GLY A 237 6.93 3.63 29.29
C GLY A 237 5.43 3.42 29.07
N ILE A 238 5.03 2.28 28.51
CA ILE A 238 3.63 1.95 28.28
C ILE A 238 2.89 1.81 29.62
N THR A 239 1.71 2.42 29.69
CA THR A 239 0.81 2.44 30.86
C THR A 239 -0.64 2.14 30.50
N ALA A 240 -0.95 2.07 29.20
CA ALA A 240 -2.24 1.68 28.66
C ALA A 240 -2.06 0.73 27.47
N PRO A 241 -2.85 -0.36 27.41
CA PRO A 241 -2.93 -1.21 26.23
C PRO A 241 -3.34 -0.42 24.98
N GLY A 242 -2.84 -0.86 23.84
CA GLY A 242 -3.27 -0.39 22.54
C GLY A 242 -3.52 -1.56 21.60
N TYR A 243 -4.42 -1.37 20.64
CA TYR A 243 -4.82 -2.40 19.70
C TYR A 243 -4.75 -1.87 18.28
N VAL A 244 -4.37 -2.74 17.35
CA VAL A 244 -4.23 -2.45 15.93
C VAL A 244 -5.05 -3.47 15.14
N ASP A 245 -5.85 -3.00 14.18
CA ASP A 245 -6.63 -3.85 13.27
C ASP A 245 -6.56 -3.29 11.83
N ASP A 246 -6.87 -4.14 10.85
CA ASP A 246 -6.81 -3.87 9.40
C ASP A 246 -5.52 -3.12 8.97
N LEU A 247 -4.35 -3.65 9.36
CA LEU A 247 -3.05 -3.09 8.99
C LEU A 247 -2.76 -3.29 7.51
N LEU A 248 -2.34 -2.21 6.86
CA LEU A 248 -1.90 -2.16 5.49
C LEU A 248 -0.60 -1.35 5.38
N ILE A 249 0.45 -1.95 4.80
CA ILE A 249 1.76 -1.32 4.59
C ILE A 249 2.15 -1.47 3.12
N TYR A 250 2.48 -0.37 2.45
CA TYR A 250 2.77 -0.37 1.02
C TYR A 250 3.65 0.79 0.58
N GLU A 251 4.21 0.68 -0.62
CA GLU A 251 5.02 1.73 -1.25
C GLU A 251 4.18 2.90 -1.79
N GLY A 252 4.73 4.10 -1.68
CA GLY A 252 4.17 5.30 -2.29
C GLY A 252 3.15 6.04 -1.42
N ALA A 253 2.73 7.20 -1.90
CA ALA A 253 1.87 8.14 -1.17
C ALA A 253 0.38 8.02 -1.51
N ASP A 254 0.03 7.31 -2.59
CA ASP A 254 -1.35 7.21 -3.05
C ASP A 254 -2.07 6.09 -2.29
N PRO A 255 -3.29 6.32 -1.78
CA PRO A 255 -4.02 5.30 -1.06
C PRO A 255 -4.39 4.15 -2.00
N LEU A 256 -4.27 2.93 -1.50
CA LEU A 256 -4.70 1.76 -2.26
C LEU A 256 -6.23 1.67 -2.26
N ASP A 257 -6.78 1.54 -3.47
CA ASP A 257 -8.14 1.04 -3.66
C ASP A 257 -8.10 -0.48 -3.45
N LEU A 258 -8.45 -0.90 -2.24
CA LEU A 258 -8.56 -2.31 -1.92
C LEU A 258 -9.77 -2.89 -2.67
N ALA A 259 -9.54 -3.93 -3.48
CA ALA A 259 -10.59 -4.61 -4.23
C ALA A 259 -11.69 -5.23 -3.34
N VAL A 260 -11.44 -5.30 -2.03
CA VAL A 260 -12.36 -5.73 -0.98
C VAL A 260 -12.19 -4.76 0.18
N ASP A 261 -13.31 -4.21 0.66
CA ASP A 261 -13.33 -3.38 1.87
C ASP A 261 -12.86 -4.24 3.06
N PRO A 262 -11.85 -3.82 3.85
CA PRO A 262 -11.51 -4.50 5.10
C PRO A 262 -12.68 -4.59 6.09
N ASN A 263 -13.69 -3.70 5.99
CA ASN A 263 -14.93 -3.82 6.76
C ASN A 263 -15.82 -5.00 6.31
N GLY A 264 -15.56 -5.55 5.13
CA GLY A 264 -16.13 -6.81 4.66
C GLY A 264 -15.02 -7.85 4.57
N LYS A 265 -14.61 -8.41 5.73
CA LYS A 265 -13.72 -9.59 5.82
C LYS A 265 -14.40 -10.85 5.23
N LEU A 266 -14.77 -10.80 3.96
CA LEU A 266 -15.11 -11.99 3.19
C LEU A 266 -13.80 -12.71 2.89
N THR A 267 -13.70 -13.95 3.36
CA THR A 267 -12.77 -14.97 2.86
C THR A 267 -12.90 -15.06 1.34
N THR A 268 -12.18 -14.20 0.61
CA THR A 268 -12.29 -14.21 -0.83
C THR A 268 -11.56 -15.42 -1.38
N LEU A 269 -12.15 -16.01 -2.42
CA LEU A 269 -11.61 -17.11 -3.21
C LEU A 269 -10.13 -16.88 -3.59
N TRP A 270 -9.70 -15.62 -3.75
CA TRP A 270 -8.33 -15.23 -4.06
C TRP A 270 -7.32 -15.46 -2.92
N GLY A 271 -7.74 -15.32 -1.66
CA GLY A 271 -6.92 -15.70 -0.50
C GLY A 271 -6.62 -17.20 -0.47
N HIS A 272 -7.57 -18.03 -0.91
CA HIS A 272 -7.36 -19.48 -1.06
C HIS A 272 -6.53 -19.85 -2.31
N VAL A 273 -6.62 -19.08 -3.40
CA VAL A 273 -5.80 -19.32 -4.61
C VAL A 273 -4.31 -19.05 -4.35
N LYS A 274 -3.95 -18.05 -3.54
CA LYS A 274 -2.54 -17.81 -3.13
C LYS A 274 -1.99 -18.85 -2.15
N GLN A 275 -2.85 -19.54 -1.40
CA GLN A 275 -2.44 -20.60 -0.47
C GLN A 275 -2.39 -22.00 -1.11
N GLY A 276 -2.70 -22.10 -2.41
CA GLY A 276 -2.92 -23.39 -3.10
C GLY A 276 -2.40 -23.45 -4.54
N LEU A 277 -1.31 -22.73 -4.86
CA LEU A 277 -0.46 -22.95 -6.04
C LEU A 277 1.01 -22.97 -5.63
#